data_AF-A0A4R0H7C8-F1
#
_entry.id   AF-A0A4R0H7C8-F1
#
_cell.length_a   1.000
_cell.length_b   1.000
_cell.length_c   1.000
_cell.angle_alpha   90.00
_cell.angle_beta   90.00
_cell.angle_gamma   90.00
#
_symmetry.space_group_name_H-M   'P 1'
#
loop_
_entity.id
_entity.type
_entity.pdbx_description
1 polymer ?
#
loop_
_entity_poly.entity_id
_entity_poly.type
_entity_poly.pdbx_seq_one_letter_code
_entity_poly.pdbx_strand_id
1 'polypeptide(L)'
;MEAGDADGGTPTTPAGPGNPRRRIPIAIPAAVAGVLVVATIATVIAVRNGDDVQAQTGLTTVGGVIGSEKRAFFEDPDVKAALAKHGLEVKVDTAGSREIATSVDLGKYDFAFPSSTTAAERILQPASGRPAVSGKKYSVFSSPMAIATYQPIVDLLSATGIAKQVNGIWYFDVRKYVDLAKANWRWTNVRGNTTYPVNKRILITTTDPRTSNSAAMFLSIVSYVANHNSVVESAADEQKVVPLVAPLFVNQGYTDNSSEGPFDDYLSLGMGKSPMVNIYEAQFVEAAVQRKLKPGMVLMYPSPTVQSKHTLISLNGNGEKLGELLSTDAELQQLAARHGFRTADKSQFANVVNQYDVPVAKDVIDVADTPTYDALERLLDAVSKSYR
;
A
#
# COMPACT_ATOMS: atom_id res chain seq x y z
N MET A 1 -37.03 53.58 10.20
CA MET A 1 -37.38 53.63 8.76
C MET A 1 -37.40 52.19 8.29
N GLU A 2 -38.54 51.53 8.58
CA GLU A 2 -39.64 51.25 7.62
C GLU A 2 -39.31 49.96 6.85
N ALA A 3 -39.85 48.77 7.20
CA ALA A 3 -41.25 48.29 7.29
C ALA A 3 -41.86 47.87 5.94
N GLY A 4 -42.63 46.76 5.96
CA GLY A 4 -43.55 46.32 4.90
C GLY A 4 -42.96 45.23 4.00
N ASP A 5 -43.14 43.92 4.21
CA ASP A 5 -44.34 43.09 4.45
C ASP A 5 -45.14 42.71 3.19
N ALA A 6 -45.53 41.43 3.18
CA ALA A 6 -46.73 40.83 2.55
C ALA A 6 -46.84 40.58 1.02
N ASP A 7 -46.82 39.29 0.68
CA ASP A 7 -48.02 38.50 0.30
C ASP A 7 -48.50 38.45 -1.17
N GLY A 8 -48.98 37.25 -1.53
CA GLY A 8 -50.20 37.12 -2.33
C GLY A 8 -50.09 36.81 -3.83
N GLY A 9 -50.47 35.57 -4.18
CA GLY A 9 -51.48 35.36 -5.21
C GLY A 9 -51.04 35.02 -6.63
N THR A 10 -51.39 33.81 -7.05
CA THR A 10 -51.48 33.34 -8.45
C THR A 10 -52.37 34.23 -9.33
N PRO A 11 -52.19 34.17 -10.66
CA PRO A 11 -53.37 33.78 -11.46
C PRO A 11 -53.11 32.94 -12.72
N THR A 12 -54.09 32.06 -12.96
CA THR A 12 -54.76 31.79 -14.25
C THR A 12 -54.08 30.97 -15.36
N THR A 13 -54.59 29.76 -15.53
CA THR A 13 -54.72 29.03 -16.80
C THR A 13 -55.74 29.71 -17.73
N PRO A 14 -55.57 29.66 -19.07
CA PRO A 14 -56.68 29.68 -20.00
C PRO A 14 -56.97 28.27 -20.52
N ALA A 15 -58.23 27.86 -20.41
CA ALA A 15 -58.79 26.68 -21.05
C ALA A 15 -59.07 26.97 -22.55
N GLY A 16 -58.63 26.06 -23.42
CA GLY A 16 -59.04 25.97 -24.83
C GLY A 16 -59.97 24.77 -25.06
N PRO A 17 -60.95 24.85 -25.98
CA PRO A 17 -62.08 23.93 -26.05
C PRO A 17 -61.77 22.64 -26.81
N GLY A 18 -62.50 21.59 -26.43
CA GLY A 18 -62.20 20.21 -26.82
C GLY A 18 -62.68 19.77 -28.20
N ASN A 19 -62.39 18.50 -28.49
CA ASN A 19 -63.23 17.67 -29.34
C ASN A 19 -63.05 16.18 -28.93
N PRO A 20 -64.10 15.33 -29.08
CA PRO A 20 -64.29 14.12 -28.29
C PRO A 20 -63.72 12.88 -28.99
N ARG A 21 -63.05 11.99 -28.28
CA ARG A 21 -62.81 10.61 -28.76
C ARG A 21 -62.87 9.58 -27.64
N ARG A 22 -63.94 8.77 -27.71
CA ARG A 22 -64.10 7.36 -27.32
C ARG A 22 -63.40 6.90 -26.04
N ARG A 23 -64.19 6.69 -24.98
CA ARG A 23 -63.81 5.82 -23.85
C ARG A 23 -63.80 4.37 -24.33
N ILE A 24 -62.62 3.75 -24.36
CA ILE A 24 -62.46 2.29 -24.34
C ILE A 24 -62.15 1.93 -22.87
N PRO A 25 -62.90 1.04 -22.22
CA PRO A 25 -62.55 0.59 -20.89
C PRO A 25 -61.36 -0.38 -21.00
N ILE A 26 -60.18 0.05 -20.55
CA ILE A 26 -59.08 -0.89 -20.27
C ILE A 26 -59.30 -1.38 -18.84
N ALA A 27 -59.93 -2.53 -18.72
CA ALA A 27 -59.86 -3.33 -17.52
C ALA A 27 -58.42 -3.82 -17.36
N ILE A 28 -57.67 -3.26 -16.41
CA ILE A 28 -56.41 -3.85 -15.97
C ILE A 28 -56.79 -5.05 -15.09
N PRO A 29 -56.42 -6.28 -15.44
CA PRO A 29 -56.69 -7.43 -14.58
C PRO A 29 -55.90 -7.27 -13.28
N ALA A 30 -56.63 -7.29 -12.15
CA ALA A 30 -56.11 -7.22 -10.79
C ALA A 30 -55.09 -8.33 -10.42
N ALA A 31 -54.75 -9.23 -11.35
CA ALA A 31 -53.76 -10.28 -11.19
C ALA A 31 -52.30 -9.80 -11.30
N VAL A 32 -52.02 -8.64 -11.92
CA VAL A 32 -50.62 -8.15 -12.08
C VAL A 32 -50.16 -7.32 -10.87
N ALA A 33 -51.10 -6.69 -10.14
CA ALA A 33 -50.77 -5.94 -8.93
C ALA A 33 -50.48 -6.86 -7.72
N GLY A 34 -51.12 -8.04 -7.64
CA GLY A 34 -50.89 -9.00 -6.55
C GLY A 34 -49.51 -9.66 -6.60
N VAL A 35 -49.01 -9.97 -7.80
CA VAL A 35 -47.70 -10.63 -7.97
C VAL A 35 -46.54 -9.65 -7.67
N LEU A 36 -46.69 -8.37 -8.01
CA LEU A 36 -45.67 -7.34 -7.70
C LEU A 36 -45.61 -7.00 -6.20
N VAL A 37 -46.72 -7.06 -5.47
CA VAL A 37 -46.74 -6.81 -4.01
C VAL A 37 -46.21 -8.01 -3.23
N VAL A 38 -46.51 -9.24 -3.66
CA VAL A 38 -45.93 -10.45 -3.02
C VAL A 38 -44.43 -10.58 -3.33
N ALA A 39 -43.98 -10.23 -4.54
CA ALA A 39 -42.55 -10.22 -4.88
C ALA A 39 -41.77 -9.14 -4.11
N THR A 40 -42.36 -7.97 -3.88
CA THR A 40 -41.71 -6.90 -3.08
C THR A 40 -41.70 -7.22 -1.58
N ILE A 41 -42.74 -7.84 -1.04
CA ILE A 41 -42.75 -8.31 0.37
C ILE A 41 -41.77 -9.48 0.57
N ALA A 42 -41.68 -10.42 -0.38
CA ALA A 42 -40.68 -11.50 -0.33
C ALA A 42 -39.24 -10.96 -0.44
N THR A 43 -39.01 -9.92 -1.24
CA THR A 43 -37.69 -9.27 -1.35
C THR A 43 -37.35 -8.46 -0.09
N VAL A 44 -38.33 -7.78 0.52
CA VAL A 44 -38.11 -7.02 1.76
C VAL A 44 -37.94 -7.92 2.98
N ILE A 45 -38.57 -9.11 3.02
CA ILE A 45 -38.36 -10.10 4.08
C ILE A 45 -37.01 -10.84 3.89
N ALA A 46 -36.59 -11.12 2.65
CA ALA A 46 -35.26 -11.68 2.38
C ALA A 46 -34.10 -10.70 2.68
N VAL A 47 -34.34 -9.39 2.56
CA VAL A 47 -33.35 -8.35 2.89
C VAL A 47 -33.36 -7.95 4.38
N ARG A 48 -34.43 -8.26 5.12
CA ARG A 48 -34.55 -7.94 6.56
C ARG A 48 -34.29 -9.11 7.51
N ASN A 49 -34.29 -10.35 7.03
CA ASN A 49 -33.87 -11.53 7.78
C ASN A 49 -32.47 -11.98 7.33
N GLY A 50 -31.52 -11.05 7.33
CA GLY A 50 -30.09 -11.33 7.13
C GLY A 50 -29.44 -11.99 8.36
N ASP A 51 -30.13 -12.94 8.98
CA ASP A 51 -29.53 -13.87 9.94
C ASP A 51 -29.05 -15.11 9.16
N ASP A 52 -27.73 -15.22 9.07
CA ASP A 52 -26.97 -16.47 8.94
C ASP A 52 -27.55 -17.55 8.03
N VAL A 53 -27.36 -17.37 6.72
CA VAL A 53 -26.96 -18.51 5.89
C VAL A 53 -25.44 -18.48 5.79
N GLN A 54 -24.77 -18.63 6.93
CA GLN A 54 -23.48 -19.30 6.93
C GLN A 54 -23.77 -20.72 6.42
N ALA A 55 -23.49 -20.97 5.14
CA ALA A 55 -23.05 -22.30 4.79
C ALA A 55 -21.95 -22.62 5.81
N GLN A 56 -22.20 -23.57 6.72
CA GLN A 56 -21.17 -24.13 7.58
C GLN A 56 -20.20 -24.89 6.67
N THR A 57 -19.42 -24.15 5.91
CA THR A 57 -18.16 -24.61 5.37
C THR A 57 -17.37 -24.94 6.63
N GLY A 58 -17.05 -26.21 6.88
CA GLY A 58 -16.29 -26.66 8.05
C GLY A 58 -14.84 -26.16 8.07
N LEU A 59 -14.63 -24.90 7.69
CA LEU A 59 -13.36 -24.19 7.62
C LEU A 59 -13.06 -23.61 9.01
N THR A 60 -11.80 -23.67 9.37
CA THR A 60 -11.29 -22.96 10.53
C THR A 60 -11.04 -21.51 10.13
N THR A 61 -11.75 -20.56 10.75
CA THR A 61 -11.44 -19.15 10.61
C THR A 61 -10.09 -18.85 11.28
N VAL A 62 -9.18 -18.20 10.55
CA VAL A 62 -7.86 -17.78 11.02
C VAL A 62 -7.75 -16.26 10.90
N GLY A 63 -7.79 -15.57 12.03
CA GLY A 63 -7.73 -14.11 12.13
C GLY A 63 -6.30 -13.61 12.26
N GLY A 64 -5.93 -12.53 11.55
CA GLY A 64 -4.61 -11.92 11.72
C GLY A 64 -4.55 -10.44 11.44
N VAL A 65 -3.44 -9.82 11.82
CA VAL A 65 -3.12 -8.43 11.46
C VAL A 65 -1.97 -8.40 10.46
N ILE A 66 -2.13 -7.63 9.39
CA ILE A 66 -1.18 -7.56 8.27
C ILE A 66 -0.79 -6.12 7.96
N GLY A 67 0.39 -5.93 7.37
CA GLY A 67 0.66 -4.69 6.62
C GLY A 67 -0.31 -4.53 5.43
N SER A 68 -0.71 -3.30 5.12
CA SER A 68 -1.74 -2.96 4.12
C SER A 68 -1.43 -3.45 2.70
N GLU A 69 -0.16 -3.50 2.30
CA GLU A 69 0.26 -3.96 0.97
C GLU A 69 -0.03 -5.45 0.70
N LYS A 70 -0.40 -6.23 1.73
CA LYS A 70 -0.83 -7.63 1.58
C LYS A 70 -2.35 -7.79 1.51
N ARG A 71 -3.13 -6.72 1.68
CA ARG A 71 -4.60 -6.79 1.72
C ARG A 71 -5.14 -7.41 0.42
N ALA A 72 -4.71 -6.91 -0.73
CA ALA A 72 -5.18 -7.40 -2.02
C ALA A 72 -4.95 -8.91 -2.22
N PHE A 73 -3.82 -9.45 -1.72
CA PHE A 73 -3.54 -10.89 -1.73
C PHE A 73 -4.55 -11.68 -0.90
N PHE A 74 -4.81 -11.30 0.35
CA PHE A 74 -5.76 -12.03 1.20
C PHE A 74 -7.23 -11.82 0.79
N GLU A 75 -7.53 -10.74 0.08
CA GLU A 75 -8.87 -10.47 -0.44
C GLU A 75 -9.17 -11.19 -1.77
N ASP A 76 -8.14 -11.63 -2.49
CA ASP A 76 -8.25 -12.32 -3.78
C ASP A 76 -9.09 -13.62 -3.64
N PRO A 77 -10.17 -13.78 -4.45
CA PRO A 77 -10.98 -15.00 -4.46
C PRO A 77 -10.20 -16.29 -4.71
N ASP A 78 -9.16 -16.27 -5.55
CA ASP A 78 -8.33 -17.43 -5.83
C ASP A 78 -7.48 -17.80 -4.60
N VAL A 79 -6.97 -16.80 -3.87
CA VAL A 79 -6.24 -17.03 -2.60
C VAL A 79 -7.16 -17.59 -1.54
N LYS A 80 -8.36 -17.04 -1.39
CA LYS A 80 -9.38 -17.57 -0.48
C LYS A 80 -9.75 -19.01 -0.84
N ALA A 81 -9.92 -19.31 -2.13
CA ALA A 81 -10.21 -20.68 -2.60
C ALA A 81 -9.04 -21.64 -2.33
N ALA A 82 -7.80 -21.21 -2.57
CA ALA A 82 -6.61 -22.00 -2.28
C ALA A 82 -6.48 -22.31 -0.78
N LEU A 83 -6.72 -21.33 0.10
CA LEU A 83 -6.73 -21.51 1.55
C LEU A 83 -7.90 -22.42 2.01
N ALA A 84 -9.06 -22.30 1.39
CA ALA A 84 -10.22 -23.13 1.70
C ALA A 84 -10.00 -24.62 1.37
N LYS A 85 -9.22 -24.94 0.32
CA LYS A 85 -8.77 -26.33 0.04
C LYS A 85 -8.01 -26.94 1.21
N HIS A 86 -7.34 -26.10 2.02
CA HIS A 86 -6.61 -26.49 3.23
C HIS A 86 -7.46 -26.37 4.51
N GLY A 87 -8.76 -26.12 4.36
CA GLY A 87 -9.70 -26.00 5.48
C GLY A 87 -9.61 -24.67 6.23
N LEU A 88 -9.06 -23.61 5.62
CA LEU A 88 -8.88 -22.31 6.26
C LEU A 88 -9.75 -21.22 5.63
N GLU A 89 -10.34 -20.37 6.46
CA GLU A 89 -10.91 -19.08 6.07
C GLU A 89 -10.07 -17.98 6.74
N VAL A 90 -9.25 -17.25 5.99
CA VAL A 90 -8.38 -16.22 6.57
C VAL A 90 -9.10 -14.87 6.59
N LYS A 91 -9.13 -14.21 7.76
CA LYS A 91 -9.66 -12.86 7.96
C LYS A 91 -8.56 -11.95 8.46
N VAL A 92 -8.43 -10.76 7.87
CA VAL A 92 -7.31 -9.86 8.15
C VAL A 92 -7.76 -8.46 8.51
N ASP A 93 -7.15 -7.91 9.56
CA ASP A 93 -7.14 -6.47 9.85
C ASP A 93 -5.81 -5.89 9.31
N THR A 94 -5.80 -4.60 8.97
CA THR A 94 -4.58 -3.92 8.52
C THR A 94 -4.07 -2.91 9.54
N ALA A 95 -2.76 -2.88 9.76
CA ALA A 95 -2.08 -1.84 10.54
C ALA A 95 -0.66 -1.61 10.00
N GLY A 96 -0.04 -0.48 10.35
CA GLY A 96 1.37 -0.26 10.00
C GLY A 96 2.29 -1.29 10.69
N SER A 97 3.37 -1.75 10.05
CA SER A 97 4.23 -2.78 10.64
C SER A 97 4.76 -2.40 12.03
N ARG A 98 5.01 -1.10 12.27
CA ARG A 98 5.42 -0.58 13.58
C ARG A 98 4.29 -0.70 14.60
N GLU A 99 3.05 -0.36 14.21
CA GLU A 99 1.87 -0.48 15.07
C GLU A 99 1.61 -1.94 15.45
N ILE A 100 1.72 -2.86 14.48
CA ILE A 100 1.63 -4.31 14.75
C ILE A 100 2.64 -4.71 15.84
N ALA A 101 3.88 -4.24 15.71
CA ALA A 101 4.95 -4.53 16.63
C ALA A 101 4.85 -3.83 17.99
N THR A 102 4.02 -2.80 18.17
CA THR A 102 4.05 -1.94 19.37
C THR A 102 2.70 -1.74 20.08
N SER A 103 1.62 -1.50 19.34
CA SER A 103 0.37 -0.99 19.89
C SER A 103 -0.85 -1.87 19.63
N VAL A 104 -0.83 -2.72 18.61
CA VAL A 104 -1.95 -3.63 18.30
C VAL A 104 -2.10 -4.68 19.40
N ASP A 105 -3.33 -4.92 19.87
CA ASP A 105 -3.60 -6.07 20.74
C ASP A 105 -3.50 -7.37 19.91
N LEU A 106 -2.43 -8.14 20.16
CA LEU A 106 -2.18 -9.39 19.46
C LEU A 106 -2.97 -10.57 20.04
N GLY A 107 -3.54 -10.44 21.24
CA GLY A 107 -4.28 -11.52 21.91
C GLY A 107 -5.55 -11.96 21.18
N LYS A 108 -6.06 -11.13 20.27
CA LYS A 108 -7.25 -11.42 19.45
C LYS A 108 -6.97 -12.10 18.10
N TYR A 109 -5.70 -12.41 17.79
CA TYR A 109 -5.31 -12.95 16.49
C TYR A 109 -4.58 -14.29 16.58
N ASP A 110 -4.66 -15.06 15.50
CA ASP A 110 -3.91 -16.29 15.29
C ASP A 110 -2.51 -16.04 14.71
N PHE A 111 -2.32 -14.91 14.01
CA PHE A 111 -1.03 -14.52 13.42
C PHE A 111 -0.86 -12.99 13.32
N ALA A 112 0.40 -12.56 13.24
CA ALA A 112 0.79 -11.18 12.92
C ALA A 112 1.76 -11.19 11.73
N PHE A 113 1.54 -10.34 10.73
CA PHE A 113 2.29 -10.38 9.48
C PHE A 113 2.78 -8.98 9.07
N PRO A 114 3.74 -8.40 9.82
CA PRO A 114 4.39 -7.17 9.41
C PRO A 114 5.23 -7.36 8.14
N SER A 115 5.40 -6.26 7.42
CA SER A 115 6.26 -6.20 6.22
C SER A 115 7.72 -5.93 6.56
N SER A 116 8.16 -6.33 7.74
CA SER A 116 9.51 -6.08 8.22
C SER A 116 9.96 -7.19 9.15
N THR A 117 11.18 -7.69 8.92
CA THR A 117 11.85 -8.61 9.84
C THR A 117 12.11 -7.97 11.19
N THR A 118 12.52 -6.69 11.25
CA THR A 118 12.78 -6.01 12.53
C THR A 118 11.51 -5.85 13.36
N ALA A 119 10.38 -5.53 12.71
CA ALA A 119 9.07 -5.49 13.37
C ALA A 119 8.63 -6.90 13.84
N ALA A 120 8.85 -7.93 13.02
CA ALA A 120 8.55 -9.31 13.38
C ALA A 120 9.39 -9.80 14.57
N GLU A 121 10.67 -9.44 14.62
CA GLU A 121 11.53 -9.73 15.76
C GLU A 121 11.09 -9.00 17.02
N ARG A 122 10.65 -7.75 16.89
CA ARG A 122 10.13 -6.99 18.02
C ARG A 122 8.90 -7.63 18.65
N ILE A 123 8.01 -8.22 17.85
CA ILE A 123 6.81 -8.93 18.34
C ILE A 123 7.19 -10.08 19.29
N LEU A 124 8.30 -10.77 19.01
CA LEU A 124 8.79 -11.88 19.83
C LEU A 124 9.53 -11.42 21.10
N GLN A 125 9.93 -10.15 21.16
CA GLN A 125 10.63 -9.61 22.32
C GLN A 125 9.63 -9.21 23.41
N PRO A 126 9.93 -9.48 24.70
CA PRO A 126 9.12 -9.02 25.81
C PRO A 126 8.85 -7.51 25.76
N ALA A 127 7.62 -7.11 26.07
CA ALA A 127 7.25 -5.70 26.20
C ALA A 127 6.36 -5.51 27.42
N SER A 128 6.62 -4.45 28.19
CA SER A 128 5.77 -4.09 29.33
C SER A 128 4.32 -3.91 28.88
N GLY A 129 3.39 -4.59 29.58
CA GLY A 129 1.96 -4.51 29.29
C GLY A 129 1.49 -5.33 28.09
N ARG A 130 2.33 -6.17 27.48
CA ARG A 130 1.92 -7.10 26.41
C ARG A 130 2.25 -8.55 26.76
N PRO A 131 1.40 -9.53 26.40
CA PRO A 131 1.71 -10.94 26.57
C PRO A 131 2.98 -11.33 25.83
N ALA A 132 3.75 -12.26 26.39
CA ALA A 132 4.88 -12.85 25.70
C ALA A 132 4.41 -13.67 24.50
N VAL A 133 5.08 -13.52 23.35
CA VAL A 133 4.80 -14.27 22.13
C VAL A 133 5.93 -15.28 21.90
N SER A 134 5.60 -16.57 21.87
CA SER A 134 6.56 -17.67 21.60
C SER A 134 6.34 -18.31 20.22
N GLY A 135 5.90 -17.50 19.27
CA GLY A 135 5.57 -17.87 17.90
C GLY A 135 6.75 -18.30 17.02
N LYS A 136 6.44 -18.98 15.92
CA LYS A 136 7.40 -19.28 14.85
C LYS A 136 7.45 -18.14 13.82
N LYS A 137 8.63 -17.95 13.21
CA LYS A 137 8.87 -16.97 12.14
C LYS A 137 8.83 -17.63 10.77
N TYR A 138 8.07 -17.04 9.85
CA TYR A 138 8.00 -17.46 8.46
C TYR A 138 8.32 -16.27 7.55
N SER A 139 9.45 -16.28 6.86
CA SER A 139 9.76 -15.28 5.82
C SER A 139 9.08 -15.69 4.52
N VAL A 140 7.82 -15.30 4.38
CA VAL A 140 6.93 -15.81 3.35
C VAL A 140 7.13 -15.10 2.01
N PHE A 141 7.21 -13.76 2.05
CA PHE A 141 7.32 -12.90 0.88
C PHE A 141 8.49 -11.94 1.03
N SER A 142 8.94 -11.42 -0.10
CA SER A 142 9.83 -10.27 -0.11
C SER A 142 9.49 -9.32 -1.24
N SER A 143 9.76 -8.04 -1.02
CA SER A 143 9.66 -7.00 -2.03
C SER A 143 10.75 -5.96 -1.77
N PRO A 144 11.71 -5.77 -2.69
CA PRO A 144 12.65 -4.66 -2.54
C PRO A 144 11.90 -3.33 -2.55
N MET A 145 12.48 -2.34 -1.86
CA MET A 145 12.03 -0.96 -2.02
C MET A 145 12.37 -0.46 -3.42
N ALA A 146 11.45 0.32 -3.99
CA ALA A 146 11.59 0.91 -5.30
C ALA A 146 10.98 2.30 -5.34
N ILE A 147 11.21 3.00 -6.44
CA ILE A 147 10.68 4.31 -6.74
C ILE A 147 9.78 4.17 -7.98
N ALA A 148 8.49 4.42 -7.82
CA ALA A 148 7.58 4.62 -8.93
C ALA A 148 7.74 6.05 -9.46
N THR A 149 7.97 6.19 -10.76
CA THR A 149 8.16 7.48 -11.41
C THR A 149 7.71 7.43 -12.87
N TYR A 150 8.07 8.44 -13.67
CA TYR A 150 7.66 8.56 -15.06
C TYR A 150 8.86 8.82 -15.94
N GLN A 151 8.82 8.35 -17.19
CA GLN A 151 9.91 8.51 -18.14
C GLN A 151 10.42 9.97 -18.26
N PRO A 152 9.55 10.99 -18.36
CA PRO A 152 10.04 12.38 -18.45
C PRO A 152 10.77 12.85 -17.18
N ILE A 153 10.43 12.29 -16.01
CA ILE A 153 11.14 12.56 -14.75
C ILE A 153 12.48 11.83 -14.72
N VAL A 154 12.53 10.58 -15.16
CA VAL A 154 13.76 9.79 -15.28
C VAL A 154 14.76 10.46 -16.23
N ASP A 155 14.31 11.02 -17.34
CA ASP A 155 15.16 11.73 -18.29
C ASP A 155 15.82 12.96 -17.65
N LEU A 156 15.06 13.74 -16.86
CA LEU A 156 15.58 14.87 -16.10
C LEU A 156 16.63 14.43 -15.06
N LEU A 157 16.34 13.34 -14.33
CA LEU A 157 17.26 12.79 -13.31
C LEU A 157 18.52 12.17 -13.94
N SER A 158 18.40 11.63 -15.14
CA SER A 158 19.53 11.08 -15.89
C SER A 158 20.47 12.20 -16.34
N ALA A 159 19.91 13.33 -16.79
CA ALA A 159 20.69 14.51 -17.15
C ALA A 159 21.47 15.13 -15.98
N THR A 160 21.03 14.92 -14.74
CA THR A 160 21.75 15.31 -13.52
C THR A 160 22.65 14.18 -12.97
N GLY A 161 22.65 13.02 -13.63
CA GLY A 161 23.43 11.84 -13.24
C GLY A 161 22.92 11.11 -12.00
N ILE A 162 21.70 11.41 -11.52
CA ILE A 162 21.07 10.72 -10.39
C ILE A 162 20.43 9.40 -10.85
N ALA A 163 19.83 9.38 -12.04
CA ALA A 163 19.27 8.15 -12.62
C ALA A 163 20.25 7.54 -13.64
N LYS A 164 20.34 6.22 -13.65
CA LYS A 164 21.11 5.44 -14.64
C LYS A 164 20.34 4.20 -15.05
N GLN A 165 20.43 3.81 -16.32
CA GLN A 165 19.87 2.56 -16.79
C GLN A 165 20.97 1.52 -17.01
N VAL A 166 20.76 0.30 -16.51
CA VAL A 166 21.65 -0.85 -16.73
C VAL A 166 20.79 -2.03 -17.15
N ASN A 167 21.08 -2.59 -18.33
CA ASN A 167 20.33 -3.74 -18.89
C ASN A 167 18.80 -3.53 -18.90
N GLY A 168 18.35 -2.33 -19.24
CA GLY A 168 16.92 -1.97 -19.26
C GLY A 168 16.32 -1.59 -17.91
N ILE A 169 17.05 -1.76 -16.80
CA ILE A 169 16.57 -1.47 -15.44
C ILE A 169 17.09 -0.10 -14.97
N TRP A 170 16.20 0.71 -14.41
CA TRP A 170 16.54 2.02 -13.87
C TRP A 170 17.01 1.93 -12.42
N TYR A 171 18.08 2.66 -12.11
CA TYR A 171 18.65 2.80 -10.78
C TYR A 171 18.79 4.27 -10.40
N PHE A 172 18.53 4.57 -9.13
CA PHE A 172 18.58 5.89 -8.53
C PHE A 172 19.73 6.00 -7.54
N ASP A 173 20.66 6.91 -7.79
CA ASP A 173 21.83 7.17 -6.95
C ASP A 173 21.42 7.89 -5.66
N VAL A 174 21.28 7.12 -4.58
CA VAL A 174 20.85 7.64 -3.28
C VAL A 174 21.86 8.62 -2.71
N ARG A 175 23.16 8.43 -2.98
CA ARG A 175 24.22 9.31 -2.48
C ARG A 175 24.09 10.70 -3.07
N LYS A 176 23.99 10.80 -4.39
CA LYS A 176 23.74 12.08 -5.07
C LYS A 176 22.44 12.71 -4.58
N TYR A 177 21.39 11.91 -4.40
CA TYR A 177 20.12 12.43 -3.89
C TYR A 177 20.25 13.06 -2.49
N VAL A 178 20.94 12.40 -1.54
CA VAL A 178 21.19 12.96 -0.20
C VAL A 178 21.98 14.27 -0.29
N ASP A 179 22.99 14.35 -1.16
CA ASP A 179 23.77 15.58 -1.37
C ASP A 179 22.90 16.73 -1.93
N LEU A 180 22.03 16.43 -2.88
CA LEU A 180 21.11 17.41 -3.47
C LEU A 180 20.05 17.88 -2.47
N ALA A 181 19.52 16.97 -1.67
CA ALA A 181 18.57 17.29 -0.62
C ALA A 181 19.20 18.23 0.44
N LYS A 182 20.44 17.94 0.85
CA LYS A 182 21.23 18.82 1.73
C LYS A 182 21.41 20.22 1.13
N ALA A 183 21.62 20.29 -0.19
CA ALA A 183 21.70 21.55 -0.93
C ALA A 183 20.34 22.22 -1.22
N ASN A 184 19.22 21.68 -0.70
CA ASN A 184 17.86 22.18 -0.93
C ASN A 184 17.48 22.29 -2.42
N TRP A 185 17.97 21.37 -3.26
CA TRP A 185 17.68 21.40 -4.69
C TRP A 185 16.20 21.27 -5.01
N ARG A 186 15.80 22.02 -6.03
CA ARG A 186 14.46 22.09 -6.60
C ARG A 186 14.49 21.68 -8.05
N TRP A 187 13.33 21.34 -8.60
CA TRP A 187 13.21 21.00 -10.01
C TRP A 187 13.63 22.16 -10.93
N THR A 188 13.47 23.41 -10.51
CA THR A 188 13.96 24.60 -11.20
C THR A 188 15.49 24.72 -11.23
N ASN A 189 16.22 24.00 -10.38
CA ASN A 189 17.69 23.96 -10.41
C ASN A 189 18.22 23.01 -11.51
N VAL A 190 17.38 22.13 -12.06
CA VAL A 190 17.76 21.26 -13.17
C VAL A 190 17.90 22.09 -14.44
N ARG A 191 19.13 22.20 -14.96
CA ARG A 191 19.43 23.03 -16.13
C ARG A 191 18.60 22.60 -17.33
N GLY A 192 17.88 23.55 -17.94
CA GLY A 192 17.08 23.30 -19.14
C GLY A 192 15.77 22.54 -18.89
N ASN A 193 15.35 22.37 -17.62
CA ASN A 193 14.12 21.69 -17.28
C ASN A 193 12.89 22.46 -17.78
N THR A 194 12.31 21.98 -18.88
CA THR A 194 11.02 22.42 -19.43
C THR A 194 9.90 21.40 -19.18
N THR A 195 10.27 20.16 -18.81
CA THR A 195 9.36 19.03 -18.61
C THR A 195 8.57 19.11 -17.30
N TYR A 196 9.24 19.53 -16.22
CA TYR A 196 8.64 19.65 -14.88
C TYR A 196 9.15 20.89 -14.15
N PRO A 197 8.86 22.11 -14.64
CA PRO A 197 9.47 23.37 -14.17
C PRO A 197 8.81 23.92 -12.90
N VAL A 198 8.59 23.07 -11.89
CA VAL A 198 7.94 23.46 -10.64
C VAL A 198 8.95 23.92 -9.60
N ASN A 199 8.61 24.94 -8.81
CA ASN A 199 9.47 25.41 -7.71
C ASN A 199 9.36 24.52 -6.45
N LYS A 200 9.27 23.19 -6.63
CA LYS A 200 9.23 22.20 -5.53
C LYS A 200 10.62 21.60 -5.33
N ARG A 201 10.94 21.23 -4.09
CA ARG A 201 12.13 20.42 -3.79
C ARG A 201 12.05 19.09 -4.54
N ILE A 202 13.20 18.55 -4.91
CA ILE A 202 13.29 17.20 -5.46
C ILE A 202 13.18 16.24 -4.27
N LEU A 203 12.00 15.67 -4.08
CA LEU A 203 11.68 14.74 -2.99
C LEU A 203 11.05 13.48 -3.56
N ILE A 204 11.33 12.35 -2.93
CA ILE A 204 10.60 11.10 -3.14
C ILE A 204 9.43 11.08 -2.14
N THR A 205 8.21 11.08 -2.66
CA THR A 205 7.01 10.99 -1.84
C THR A 205 7.00 9.68 -1.05
N THR A 206 6.84 9.75 0.27
CA THR A 206 6.80 8.58 1.15
C THR A 206 5.69 8.74 2.18
N THR A 207 5.42 7.67 2.92
CA THR A 207 4.42 7.62 3.99
C THR A 207 4.90 8.30 5.28
N ASP A 208 4.03 8.38 6.27
CA ASP A 208 4.38 8.83 7.62
C ASP A 208 5.38 7.86 8.29
N PRO A 209 6.60 8.30 8.67
CA PRO A 209 7.56 7.46 9.37
C PRO A 209 7.09 7.02 10.77
N ARG A 210 6.11 7.69 11.37
CA ARG A 210 5.62 7.35 12.71
C ARG A 210 4.89 6.02 12.75
N THR A 211 4.27 5.60 11.65
CA THR A 211 3.40 4.43 11.58
C THR A 211 3.83 3.44 10.49
N SER A 212 4.38 3.95 9.38
CA SER A 212 4.54 3.17 8.16
C SER A 212 5.92 2.54 7.98
N ASN A 213 5.91 1.27 7.55
CA ASN A 213 7.13 0.55 7.24
C ASN A 213 7.85 1.09 6.00
N SER A 214 7.12 1.55 4.97
CA SER A 214 7.74 1.99 3.72
C SER A 214 8.63 3.22 3.96
N ALA A 215 8.20 4.12 4.86
CA ALA A 215 8.99 5.23 5.33
C ALA A 215 10.17 4.80 6.22
N ALA A 216 10.00 3.78 7.06
CA ALA A 216 11.10 3.22 7.85
C ALA A 216 12.19 2.57 6.98
N MET A 217 11.81 1.85 5.92
CA MET A 217 12.75 1.30 4.94
C MET A 217 13.43 2.40 4.14
N PHE A 218 12.67 3.43 3.71
CA PHE A 218 13.26 4.58 3.04
C PHE A 218 14.25 5.33 3.95
N LEU A 219 13.91 5.51 5.23
CA LEU A 219 14.79 6.10 6.23
C LEU A 219 16.07 5.26 6.37
N SER A 220 15.95 3.93 6.44
CA SER A 220 17.08 3.02 6.52
C SER A 220 18.05 3.19 5.34
N ILE A 221 17.52 3.28 4.11
CA ILE A 221 18.30 3.52 2.89
C ILE A 221 19.07 4.84 2.97
N VAL A 222 18.38 5.96 3.23
CA VAL A 222 19.01 7.28 3.21
C VAL A 222 19.94 7.49 4.41
N SER A 223 19.63 6.90 5.58
CA SER A 223 20.50 6.95 6.76
C SER A 223 21.77 6.15 6.58
N TYR A 224 21.68 4.96 5.96
CA TYR A 224 22.84 4.12 5.66
C TYR A 224 23.83 4.87 4.75
N VAL A 225 23.31 5.49 3.68
CA VAL A 225 24.13 6.26 2.75
C VAL A 225 24.69 7.54 3.39
N ALA A 226 23.86 8.27 4.16
CA ALA A 226 24.29 9.45 4.90
C ALA A 226 25.36 9.11 5.96
N ASN A 227 25.36 7.87 6.46
CA ASN A 227 26.36 7.33 7.38
C ASN A 227 27.47 6.56 6.65
N HIS A 228 27.83 6.99 5.43
CA HIS A 228 28.96 6.45 4.66
C HIS A 228 28.86 4.95 4.31
N ASN A 229 27.65 4.47 4.03
CA ASN A 229 27.35 3.06 3.76
C ASN A 229 27.59 2.17 4.98
N SER A 230 27.20 2.66 6.16
CA SER A 230 27.23 1.92 7.42
C SER A 230 25.90 2.08 8.14
N VAL A 231 25.46 1.03 8.83
CA VAL A 231 24.26 1.09 9.67
C VAL A 231 24.45 2.15 10.76
N VAL A 232 23.38 2.88 11.09
CA VAL A 232 23.35 3.77 12.26
C VAL A 232 23.16 2.90 13.49
N GLU A 233 24.15 2.87 14.37
CA GLU A 233 24.13 1.98 15.55
C GLU A 233 24.13 2.77 16.86
N SER A 234 24.74 3.96 16.86
CA SER A 234 24.99 4.76 18.05
C SER A 234 24.28 6.12 18.06
N ALA A 235 24.12 6.69 19.25
CA ALA A 235 23.62 8.06 19.40
C ALA A 235 24.51 9.11 18.70
N ALA A 236 25.82 8.85 18.57
CA ALA A 236 26.74 9.73 17.87
C ALA A 236 26.49 9.71 16.34
N ASP A 237 26.12 8.55 15.80
CA ASP A 237 25.74 8.42 14.38
C ASP A 237 24.41 9.13 14.14
N GLU A 238 23.44 8.92 15.02
CA GLU A 238 22.13 9.59 14.97
C GLU A 238 22.27 11.13 14.93
N GLN A 239 23.10 11.70 15.81
CA GLN A 239 23.35 13.15 15.85
C GLN A 239 23.91 13.71 14.55
N LYS A 240 24.71 12.92 13.81
CA LYS A 240 25.27 13.32 12.52
C LYS A 240 24.28 13.14 11.37
N VAL A 241 23.52 12.05 11.40
CA VAL A 241 22.68 11.59 10.28
C VAL A 241 21.33 12.29 10.26
N VAL A 242 20.67 12.44 11.41
CA VAL A 242 19.29 12.98 11.49
C VAL A 242 19.16 14.36 10.80
N PRO A 243 20.07 15.33 10.99
CA PRO A 243 19.99 16.62 10.29
C PRO A 243 20.03 16.53 8.76
N LEU A 244 20.64 15.47 8.21
CA LEU A 244 20.77 15.25 6.77
C LEU A 244 19.50 14.61 6.18
N VAL A 245 18.89 13.68 6.91
CA VAL A 245 17.78 12.87 6.38
C VAL A 245 16.40 13.37 6.79
N ALA A 246 16.24 14.00 7.96
CA ALA A 246 14.94 14.50 8.42
C ALA A 246 14.27 15.46 7.42
N PRO A 247 14.99 16.38 6.74
CA PRO A 247 14.42 17.22 5.68
C PRO A 247 13.73 16.46 4.54
N LEU A 248 14.10 15.19 4.29
CA LEU A 248 13.47 14.35 3.27
C LEU A 248 12.04 13.97 3.63
N PHE A 249 11.69 13.99 4.92
CA PHE A 249 10.38 13.60 5.43
C PHE A 249 9.54 14.83 5.77
N VAL A 250 10.09 15.76 6.56
CA VAL A 250 9.33 16.93 7.06
C VAL A 250 8.90 17.90 5.96
N ASN A 251 9.62 17.94 4.83
CA ASN A 251 9.31 18.85 3.73
C ASN A 251 8.26 18.32 2.74
N GLN A 252 7.66 17.16 3.00
CA GLN A 252 6.64 16.57 2.12
C GLN A 252 5.22 17.10 2.36
N GLY A 253 4.98 17.74 3.51
CA GLY A 253 3.63 18.14 3.92
C GLY A 253 2.89 16.96 4.56
N TYR A 254 1.57 16.87 4.32
CA TYR A 254 0.77 15.73 4.78
C TYR A 254 1.17 14.45 4.01
N THR A 255 1.33 13.35 4.74
CA THR A 255 1.69 12.03 4.21
C THR A 255 0.75 10.97 4.77
N ASP A 256 0.33 10.02 3.94
CA ASP A 256 -0.49 8.88 4.37
C ASP A 256 0.27 7.91 5.27
N ASN A 257 -0.48 7.12 6.04
CA ASN A 257 0.08 6.08 6.91
C ASN A 257 0.42 4.76 6.17
N SER A 258 -0.03 4.62 4.92
CA SER A 258 0.11 3.40 4.10
C SER A 258 0.67 3.76 2.73
N SER A 259 1.51 2.89 2.16
CA SER A 259 2.08 3.11 0.82
C SER A 259 1.05 2.95 -0.31
N GLU A 260 -0.16 2.47 0.01
CA GLU A 260 -1.30 2.39 -0.90
C GLU A 260 -1.71 3.78 -1.40
N GLY A 261 -1.88 4.76 -0.49
CA GLY A 261 -2.34 6.12 -0.84
C GLY A 261 -1.41 6.83 -1.85
N PRO A 262 -0.10 6.98 -1.56
CA PRO A 262 0.84 7.61 -2.49
C PRO A 262 0.96 6.87 -3.82
N PHE A 263 0.79 5.54 -3.83
CA PHE A 263 0.83 4.75 -5.05
C PHE A 263 -0.45 4.89 -5.88
N ASP A 264 -1.62 4.99 -5.26
CA ASP A 264 -2.86 5.31 -5.96
C ASP A 264 -2.82 6.70 -6.60
N ASP A 265 -2.26 7.69 -5.89
CA ASP A 265 -1.97 9.02 -6.44
C ASP A 265 -1.04 8.94 -7.67
N TYR A 266 -0.02 8.07 -7.62
CA TYR A 266 0.83 7.79 -8.77
C TYR A 266 0.03 7.20 -9.95
N LEU A 267 -0.81 6.19 -9.72
CA LEU A 267 -1.58 5.58 -10.80
C LEU A 267 -2.61 6.54 -11.43
N SER A 268 -3.20 7.41 -10.61
CA SER A 268 -4.38 8.22 -10.98
C SER A 268 -4.07 9.68 -11.33
N LEU A 269 -3.20 10.37 -10.58
CA LEU A 269 -3.01 11.82 -10.67
C LEU A 269 -1.79 12.24 -11.50
N GLY A 270 -0.90 11.31 -11.84
CA GLY A 270 0.23 11.58 -12.73
C GLY A 270 1.40 12.33 -12.07
N MET A 271 2.43 12.60 -12.88
CA MET A 271 3.69 13.22 -12.40
C MET A 271 3.52 14.64 -11.82
N GLY A 272 2.42 15.33 -12.14
CA GLY A 272 2.11 16.67 -11.63
C GLY A 272 1.98 16.74 -10.12
N LYS A 273 1.36 15.72 -9.53
CA LYS A 273 1.14 15.58 -8.09
C LYS A 273 2.30 14.81 -7.44
N SER A 274 2.61 13.63 -7.97
CA SER A 274 3.52 12.65 -7.36
C SER A 274 4.58 12.19 -8.36
N PRO A 275 5.64 13.01 -8.62
CA PRO A 275 6.63 12.71 -9.67
C PRO A 275 7.53 11.51 -9.35
N MET A 276 7.75 11.23 -8.06
CA MET A 276 8.51 10.09 -7.55
C MET A 276 7.88 9.60 -6.25
N VAL A 277 7.61 8.31 -6.13
CA VAL A 277 6.96 7.71 -4.95
C VAL A 277 7.75 6.51 -4.47
N ASN A 278 8.08 6.46 -3.18
CA ASN A 278 8.66 5.32 -2.50
C ASN A 278 7.60 4.22 -2.34
N ILE A 279 7.87 3.05 -2.91
CA ILE A 279 6.93 1.93 -2.98
C ILE A 279 7.65 0.60 -2.72
N TYR A 280 6.86 -0.44 -2.48
CA TYR A 280 7.32 -1.82 -2.65
C TYR A 280 7.27 -2.18 -4.15
N GLU A 281 8.30 -2.84 -4.69
CA GLU A 281 8.28 -3.41 -6.05
C GLU A 281 7.00 -4.20 -6.34
N ALA A 282 6.50 -4.96 -5.35
CA ALA A 282 5.27 -5.74 -5.47
C ALA A 282 4.06 -4.90 -5.90
N GLN A 283 3.93 -3.66 -5.41
CA GLN A 283 2.83 -2.77 -5.79
C GLN A 283 2.88 -2.42 -7.29
N PHE A 284 4.08 -2.19 -7.84
CA PHE A 284 4.25 -1.88 -9.25
C PHE A 284 3.99 -3.11 -10.14
N VAL A 285 4.49 -4.27 -9.74
CA VAL A 285 4.27 -5.53 -10.47
C VAL A 285 2.79 -5.93 -10.43
N GLU A 286 2.12 -5.83 -9.28
CA GLU A 286 0.68 -6.06 -9.16
C GLU A 286 -0.12 -5.10 -10.06
N ALA A 287 0.23 -3.81 -10.08
CA ALA A 287 -0.41 -2.86 -10.98
C ALA A 287 -0.20 -3.22 -12.46
N ALA A 288 0.93 -3.81 -12.84
CA ALA A 288 1.16 -4.31 -14.19
C ALA A 288 0.25 -5.50 -14.51
N VAL A 289 0.17 -6.48 -13.60
CA VAL A 289 -0.70 -7.66 -13.71
C VAL A 289 -2.16 -7.25 -13.86
N GLN A 290 -2.60 -6.27 -13.08
CA GLN A 290 -3.94 -5.69 -13.12
C GLN A 290 -4.15 -4.72 -14.30
N ARG A 291 -3.14 -4.51 -15.16
CA ARG A 291 -3.17 -3.59 -16.31
C ARG A 291 -3.53 -2.14 -15.94
N LYS A 292 -3.11 -1.71 -14.75
CA LYS A 292 -3.28 -0.33 -14.24
C LYS A 292 -2.14 0.60 -14.67
N LEU A 293 -1.00 0.06 -15.09
CA LEU A 293 0.13 0.87 -15.58
C LEU A 293 -0.18 1.50 -16.95
N LYS A 294 0.24 2.75 -17.10
CA LYS A 294 0.11 3.53 -18.35
C LYS A 294 1.48 3.66 -19.04
N PRO A 295 1.54 3.88 -20.36
CA PRO A 295 2.80 4.15 -21.05
C PRO A 295 3.60 5.27 -20.38
N GLY A 296 4.90 5.05 -20.20
CA GLY A 296 5.81 6.00 -19.56
C GLY A 296 5.82 5.94 -18.03
N MET A 297 5.05 5.07 -17.39
CA MET A 297 5.24 4.72 -15.97
C MET A 297 6.48 3.83 -15.81
N VAL A 298 7.37 4.19 -14.89
CA VAL A 298 8.69 3.58 -14.74
C VAL A 298 8.91 3.14 -13.29
N LEU A 299 9.43 1.92 -13.13
CA LEU A 299 10.01 1.42 -11.89
C LEU A 299 11.51 1.70 -11.87
N MET A 300 12.00 2.26 -10.77
CA MET A 300 13.41 2.56 -10.57
C MET A 300 13.87 2.12 -9.18
N TYR A 301 15.03 1.48 -9.07
CA TYR A 301 15.54 0.98 -7.79
C TYR A 301 16.49 2.00 -7.15
N PRO A 302 16.30 2.40 -5.88
CA PRO A 302 17.36 3.10 -5.15
C PRO A 302 18.61 2.20 -5.07
N SER A 303 19.78 2.81 -5.17
CA SER A 303 21.09 2.16 -5.11
C SER A 303 21.90 2.84 -3.99
N PRO A 304 22.05 2.20 -2.81
CA PRO A 304 21.47 0.91 -2.44
C PRO A 304 19.95 0.95 -2.19
N THR A 305 19.29 -0.20 -2.24
CA THR A 305 17.89 -0.40 -1.80
C THR A 305 17.84 -1.18 -0.48
N VAL A 306 16.65 -1.43 0.07
CA VAL A 306 16.44 -2.40 1.15
C VAL A 306 15.56 -3.53 0.64
N GLN A 307 15.98 -4.77 0.89
CA GLN A 307 15.16 -5.94 0.62
C GLN A 307 14.13 -6.11 1.75
N SER A 308 12.91 -5.61 1.55
CA SER A 308 11.86 -5.77 2.55
C SER A 308 11.39 -7.22 2.60
N LYS A 309 11.54 -7.86 3.75
CA LYS A 309 11.07 -9.23 4.01
C LYS A 309 9.78 -9.16 4.82
N HIS A 310 8.73 -9.76 4.29
CA HIS A 310 7.45 -9.84 4.97
C HIS A 310 7.47 -11.13 5.78
N THR A 311 7.43 -10.98 7.10
CA THR A 311 7.68 -12.08 8.03
C THR A 311 6.44 -12.31 8.87
N LEU A 312 5.80 -13.47 8.71
CA LEU A 312 4.67 -13.89 9.52
C LEU A 312 5.18 -14.45 10.85
N ILE A 313 4.56 -14.01 11.94
CA ILE A 313 4.70 -14.56 13.29
C ILE A 313 3.43 -15.34 13.60
N SER A 314 3.56 -16.65 13.85
CA SER A 314 2.43 -17.43 14.36
C SER A 314 2.17 -17.07 15.82
N LEU A 315 0.92 -16.81 16.19
CA LEU A 315 0.56 -16.54 17.58
C LEU A 315 -0.02 -17.79 18.26
N ASN A 316 -0.50 -18.75 17.46
CA ASN A 316 -0.95 -20.06 17.89
C ASN A 316 -0.82 -21.10 16.75
N GLY A 317 -1.37 -22.30 16.95
CA GLY A 317 -1.31 -23.40 15.98
C GLY A 317 -1.99 -23.11 14.63
N ASN A 318 -3.05 -22.29 14.60
CA ASN A 318 -3.70 -21.89 13.35
C ASN A 318 -2.81 -20.95 12.53
N GLY A 319 -2.18 -19.97 13.19
CA GLY A 319 -1.20 -19.10 12.55
C GLY A 319 0.05 -19.85 12.08
N GLU A 320 0.44 -20.91 12.79
CA GLU A 320 1.53 -21.80 12.38
C GLU A 320 1.19 -22.52 11.09
N LYS A 321 0.00 -23.16 11.02
CA LYS A 321 -0.48 -23.81 9.80
C LYS A 321 -0.55 -22.83 8.63
N LEU A 322 -1.02 -21.61 8.85
CA LEU A 322 -1.06 -20.58 7.79
C LEU A 322 0.36 -20.19 7.34
N GLY A 323 1.29 -19.97 8.27
CA GLY A 323 2.68 -19.64 7.95
C GLY A 323 3.37 -20.71 7.11
N GLU A 324 3.16 -21.98 7.43
CA GLU A 324 3.66 -23.13 6.67
C GLU A 324 3.08 -23.19 5.26
N LEU A 325 1.75 -23.08 5.14
CA LEU A 325 1.06 -23.09 3.84
C LEU A 325 1.53 -21.95 2.95
N LEU A 326 1.54 -20.73 3.46
CA LEU A 326 1.99 -19.58 2.67
C LEU A 326 3.45 -19.73 2.24
N SER A 327 4.28 -20.48 2.96
CA SER A 327 5.71 -20.68 2.64
C SER A 327 5.98 -21.84 1.67
N THR A 328 5.08 -22.84 1.61
CA THR A 328 5.39 -24.13 0.96
C THR A 328 4.37 -24.57 -0.09
N ASP A 329 3.13 -24.08 -0.03
CA ASP A 329 2.10 -24.43 -1.00
C ASP A 329 2.37 -23.74 -2.33
N ALA A 330 2.47 -24.53 -3.40
CA ALA A 330 2.86 -24.04 -4.72
C ALA A 330 1.79 -23.10 -5.33
N GLU A 331 0.51 -23.36 -5.09
CA GLU A 331 -0.58 -22.52 -5.60
C GLU A 331 -0.57 -21.15 -4.90
N LEU A 332 -0.41 -21.13 -3.58
CA LEU A 332 -0.29 -19.88 -2.79
C LEU A 332 0.97 -19.08 -3.14
N GLN A 333 2.11 -19.75 -3.39
CA GLN A 333 3.32 -19.08 -3.86
C GLN A 333 3.13 -18.49 -5.27
N GLN A 334 2.50 -19.22 -6.20
CA GLN A 334 2.17 -18.69 -7.52
C GLN A 334 1.22 -17.49 -7.45
N LEU A 335 0.20 -17.57 -6.60
CA LEU A 335 -0.73 -16.47 -6.33
C LEU A 335 -0.01 -15.25 -5.78
N ALA A 336 0.86 -15.43 -4.78
CA ALA A 336 1.65 -14.34 -4.21
C ALA A 336 2.53 -13.65 -5.26
N ALA A 337 3.11 -14.41 -6.19
CA ALA A 337 3.85 -13.86 -7.32
C ALA A 337 2.98 -13.03 -8.27
N ARG A 338 1.70 -13.40 -8.48
CA ARG A 338 0.74 -12.57 -9.25
C ARG A 338 0.43 -11.24 -8.56
N HIS A 339 0.50 -11.19 -7.24
CA HIS A 339 0.46 -9.96 -6.44
C HIS A 339 1.83 -9.26 -6.33
N GLY A 340 2.80 -9.64 -7.17
CA GLY A 340 4.10 -8.97 -7.26
C GLY A 340 5.10 -9.33 -6.17
N PHE A 341 4.78 -10.25 -5.26
CA PHE A 341 5.72 -10.67 -4.24
C PHE A 341 6.78 -11.63 -4.79
N ARG A 342 8.03 -11.44 -4.37
CA ARG A 342 9.07 -12.44 -4.54
C ARG A 342 8.91 -13.53 -3.50
N THR A 343 8.80 -14.76 -3.98
CA THR A 343 8.55 -15.98 -3.22
C THR A 343 9.79 -16.84 -3.05
N ALA A 344 9.71 -17.93 -2.27
CA ALA A 344 10.82 -18.86 -2.07
C ALA A 344 11.25 -19.51 -3.40
N ASP A 345 10.27 -19.92 -4.21
CA ASP A 345 10.49 -20.28 -5.60
C ASP A 345 10.61 -19.02 -6.46
N LYS A 346 11.84 -18.66 -6.81
CA LYS A 346 12.17 -17.49 -7.65
C LYS A 346 11.55 -17.57 -9.05
N SER A 347 11.23 -18.78 -9.54
CA SER A 347 10.68 -18.95 -10.88
C SER A 347 9.25 -18.42 -10.98
N GLN A 348 8.46 -18.46 -9.90
CA GLN A 348 7.09 -17.93 -9.88
C GLN A 348 7.06 -16.44 -10.20
N PHE A 349 7.88 -15.65 -9.48
CA PHE A 349 8.00 -14.22 -9.72
C PHE A 349 8.57 -13.93 -11.12
N ALA A 350 9.62 -14.65 -11.53
CA ALA A 350 10.22 -14.49 -12.85
C ALA A 350 9.21 -14.74 -13.99
N ASN A 351 8.35 -15.76 -13.85
CA ASN A 351 7.32 -16.06 -14.83
C ASN A 351 6.29 -14.93 -14.93
N VAL A 352 5.85 -14.37 -13.80
CA VAL A 352 4.90 -13.24 -13.79
C VAL A 352 5.52 -12.02 -14.47
N VAL A 353 6.71 -11.59 -14.07
CA VAL A 353 7.30 -10.37 -14.67
C VAL A 353 7.62 -10.52 -16.14
N ASN A 354 7.98 -11.73 -16.60
CA ASN A 354 8.15 -12.02 -18.03
C ASN A 354 6.80 -12.02 -18.78
N GLN A 355 5.75 -12.60 -18.19
CA GLN A 355 4.42 -12.66 -18.82
C GLN A 355 3.81 -11.27 -19.02
N TYR A 356 4.10 -10.33 -18.11
CA TYR A 356 3.56 -8.96 -18.14
C TYR A 356 4.59 -7.91 -18.56
N ASP A 357 5.74 -8.33 -19.10
CA ASP A 357 6.83 -7.47 -19.59
C ASP A 357 7.26 -6.38 -18.60
N VAL A 358 7.32 -6.71 -17.31
CA VAL A 358 7.67 -5.75 -16.25
C VAL A 358 9.18 -5.68 -16.08
N PRO A 359 9.84 -4.51 -16.32
CA PRO A 359 11.28 -4.38 -16.20
C PRO A 359 11.71 -4.34 -14.73
N VAL A 360 11.98 -5.52 -14.16
CA VAL A 360 12.49 -5.68 -12.79
C VAL A 360 13.93 -6.17 -12.77
N ALA A 361 14.67 -5.81 -11.72
CA ALA A 361 15.98 -6.40 -11.47
C ALA A 361 15.81 -7.89 -11.11
N LYS A 362 16.45 -8.80 -11.85
CA LYS A 362 16.37 -10.25 -11.51
C LYS A 362 16.95 -10.52 -10.13
N ASP A 363 18.16 -10.01 -9.90
CA ASP A 363 18.85 -10.05 -8.61
C ASP A 363 19.02 -8.63 -8.06
N VAL A 364 18.62 -8.43 -6.82
CA VAL A 364 18.77 -7.17 -6.09
C VAL A 364 20.06 -7.28 -5.27
N ILE A 365 21.15 -6.71 -5.78
CA ILE A 365 22.51 -6.92 -5.25
C ILE A 365 22.93 -5.79 -4.30
N ASP A 366 22.71 -4.54 -4.70
CA ASP A 366 23.10 -3.35 -3.92
C ASP A 366 22.05 -3.06 -2.84
N VAL A 367 22.14 -3.79 -1.73
CA VAL A 367 21.19 -3.76 -0.62
C VAL A 367 21.87 -3.19 0.63
N ALA A 368 21.27 -2.17 1.22
CA ALA A 368 21.62 -1.64 2.52
C ALA A 368 21.04 -2.52 3.63
N ASP A 369 21.83 -2.78 4.66
CA ASP A 369 21.34 -3.39 5.88
C ASP A 369 20.46 -2.41 6.66
N THR A 370 19.34 -2.92 7.18
CA THR A 370 18.48 -2.14 8.08
C THR A 370 19.11 -2.07 9.47
N PRO A 371 19.01 -0.94 10.19
CA PRO A 371 19.38 -0.90 11.60
C PRO A 371 18.63 -1.95 12.43
N THR A 372 19.19 -2.28 13.60
CA THR A 372 18.46 -3.05 14.61
C THR A 372 17.14 -2.36 14.93
N TYR A 373 16.15 -3.11 15.43
CA TYR A 373 14.85 -2.52 15.78
C TYR A 373 15.00 -1.27 16.66
N ASP A 374 15.78 -1.36 17.75
CA ASP A 374 15.96 -0.22 18.66
C ASP A 374 16.66 0.97 18.01
N ALA A 375 17.64 0.75 17.14
CA ALA A 375 18.32 1.83 16.43
C ALA A 375 17.42 2.50 15.40
N LEU A 376 16.62 1.71 14.67
CA LEU A 376 15.64 2.22 13.72
C LEU A 376 14.56 3.02 14.43
N GLU A 377 14.07 2.56 15.58
CA GLU A 377 13.09 3.29 16.39
C GLU A 377 13.63 4.63 16.89
N ARG A 378 14.88 4.68 17.38
CA ARG A 378 15.49 5.95 17.78
C ARG A 378 15.62 6.93 16.61
N LEU A 379 16.01 6.44 15.44
CA LEU A 379 16.04 7.23 14.20
C LEU A 379 14.65 7.76 13.83
N LEU A 380 13.63 6.89 13.84
CA LEU A 380 12.24 7.27 13.53
C LEU A 380 11.71 8.30 14.51
N ASP A 381 11.98 8.13 15.81
CA ASP A 381 11.59 9.09 16.85
C ASP A 381 12.32 10.43 16.69
N ALA A 382 13.61 10.41 16.33
CA ALA A 382 14.39 11.62 16.09
C ALA A 382 13.89 12.40 14.86
N VAL A 383 13.56 11.69 13.77
CA VAL A 383 12.92 12.29 12.58
C VAL A 383 11.52 12.80 12.94
N SER A 384 10.74 12.05 13.71
CA SER A 384 9.39 12.43 14.15
C SER A 384 9.39 13.73 14.97
N LYS A 385 10.37 13.91 15.85
CA LYS A 385 10.57 15.16 16.62
C LYS A 385 10.91 16.37 15.74
N SER A 386 11.26 16.15 14.47
CA SER A 386 11.54 17.23 13.51
C SER A 386 10.28 17.77 12.83
N TYR A 387 9.15 17.07 12.93
CA TYR A 387 7.83 17.59 12.55
C TYR A 387 7.38 18.56 13.64
N ARG A 388 7.48 19.86 13.37
CA ARG A 388 7.09 20.92 14.31
C ARG A 388 5.60 21.18 14.33
#